data_AF-A0AAP4Y1H3-F1
#
_entry.id   AF-A0AAP4Y1H3-F1
#
_cell.length_a   1.000
_cell.length_b   1.000
_cell.length_c   1.000
_cell.angle_alpha   90.00
_cell.angle_beta   90.00
_cell.angle_gamma   90.00
#
_symmetry.space_group_name_H-M   'P 1'
#
loop_
_entity.id
_entity.type
_entity.pdbx_description
1 polymer ?
#
loop_
_entity_poly.entity_id
_entity_poly.type
_entity_poly.pdbx_seq_one_letter_code
_entity_poly.pdbx_strand_id
1 'polypeptide(L)'
;MRFVRSCLARIGCLTVVVVLAAAAWIWRGPLLAWWHDHDRTAVVGAPSAQLARRSAKKLDDFLDGRGPSRVSFDQAELQSLVSYRYLDSLPPGLSDPRVTLGDSTLEASAGLQVQRLMHGKAPDALRSLLGDSARASAELQPSVERPGVLVLGVHHVSAGGLPIPDLMVPWLLRQTGLSSGHGRARAVALPVPREVAAVRVVSGRLQLERGPPQ
;
A
#
# COMPACT_ATOMS: atom_id res chain seq x y z
N MET A 1 35.20 33.34 -30.34
CA MET A 1 34.42 33.33 -29.07
C MET A 1 33.58 32.06 -28.86
N ARG A 2 34.11 30.84 -29.04
CA ARG A 2 33.37 29.56 -28.81
C ARG A 2 33.83 28.79 -27.55
N PHE A 3 35.04 29.06 -27.05
CA PHE A 3 35.58 28.38 -25.86
C PHE A 3 34.98 28.87 -24.54
N VAL A 4 34.69 30.17 -24.41
CA VAL A 4 34.15 30.76 -23.17
C VAL A 4 32.74 30.22 -22.84
N ARG A 5 31.92 29.94 -23.87
CA ARG A 5 30.56 29.38 -23.68
C ARG A 5 30.58 27.92 -23.18
N SER A 6 31.62 27.16 -23.51
CA SER A 6 31.78 25.77 -23.09
C SER A 6 32.30 25.66 -21.65
N CYS A 7 33.21 26.54 -21.25
CA CYS A 7 33.64 26.65 -19.85
C CYS A 7 32.49 27.09 -18.93
N LEU A 8 31.68 28.07 -19.35
CA LEU A 8 30.55 28.53 -18.55
C LEU A 8 29.47 27.45 -18.41
N ALA A 9 29.20 26.67 -19.46
CA ALA A 9 28.27 25.54 -19.40
C ALA A 9 28.77 24.40 -18.50
N ARG A 10 30.08 24.10 -18.54
CA ARG A 10 30.68 23.09 -17.65
C ARG A 10 30.66 23.53 -16.19
N ILE A 11 30.98 24.80 -15.91
CA ILE A 11 30.93 25.35 -14.56
C ILE A 11 29.49 25.33 -14.04
N GLY A 12 28.51 25.77 -14.84
CA GLY A 12 27.10 25.73 -14.44
C GLY A 12 26.58 24.32 -14.18
N CYS A 13 26.94 23.34 -15.03
CA CYS A 13 26.60 21.93 -14.81
C CYS A 13 27.22 21.41 -13.50
N LEU A 14 28.49 21.74 -13.25
CA LEU A 14 29.19 21.34 -12.03
C LEU A 14 28.56 21.97 -10.78
N THR A 15 28.12 23.23 -10.85
CA THR A 15 27.39 23.88 -9.77
C THR A 15 26.05 23.18 -9.48
N VAL A 16 25.29 22.81 -10.52
CA VAL A 16 24.02 22.07 -10.35
C VAL A 16 24.26 20.71 -9.69
N VAL A 17 25.29 19.97 -10.14
CA VAL A 17 25.64 18.67 -9.55
C VAL A 17 26.05 18.82 -8.08
N VAL A 18 26.83 19.85 -7.74
CA VAL A 18 27.23 20.12 -6.35
C VAL A 18 26.01 20.49 -5.49
N VAL A 19 25.08 21.29 -5.99
CA VAL A 19 23.83 21.63 -5.28
C VAL A 19 22.97 20.40 -5.07
N LEU A 20 22.82 19.54 -6.08
CA LEU A 20 22.07 18.29 -5.95
C LEU A 20 22.73 17.32 -4.96
N ALA A 21 24.06 17.21 -5.00
CA ALA A 21 24.82 16.39 -4.05
C ALA A 21 24.69 16.92 -2.61
N ALA A 22 24.73 18.25 -2.41
CA ALA A 22 24.52 18.87 -1.11
C ALA A 22 23.08 18.68 -0.61
N ALA A 23 22.08 18.81 -1.49
CA ALA A 23 20.68 18.53 -1.17
C ALA A 23 20.50 17.07 -0.76
N ALA A 24 21.07 16.13 -1.53
CA ALA A 24 21.07 14.70 -1.20
C ALA A 24 21.78 14.40 0.12
N TRP A 25 22.85 15.13 0.47
CA TRP A 25 23.58 14.97 1.71
C TRP A 25 22.83 15.51 2.93
N ILE A 26 22.15 16.64 2.80
CA ILE A 26 21.30 17.22 3.85
C ILE A 26 20.08 16.33 4.09
N TRP A 27 19.51 15.76 3.02
CA TRP A 27 18.35 14.87 3.09
C TRP A 27 18.74 13.41 3.31
N ARG A 28 20.02 13.11 3.50
CA ARG A 28 20.55 11.76 3.74
C ARG A 28 19.86 11.08 4.93
N GLY A 29 19.60 11.82 6.01
CA GLY A 29 18.92 11.32 7.20
C GLY A 29 17.50 10.79 6.91
N PRO A 30 16.58 11.63 6.40
CA PRO A 30 15.22 11.19 6.06
C PRO A 30 15.16 10.21 4.89
N LEU A 31 16.06 10.29 3.90
CA LEU A 31 16.14 9.30 2.79
C LEU A 31 16.62 7.93 3.25
N LEU A 32 17.66 7.87 4.10
CA LEU A 32 18.07 6.59 4.69
C LEU A 32 17.07 6.09 5.73
N ALA A 33 16.37 6.97 6.46
CA ALA A 33 15.29 6.53 7.34
C ALA A 33 14.17 5.92 6.52
N TRP A 34 13.73 6.56 5.43
CA TRP A 34 12.74 6.01 4.50
C TRP A 34 13.17 4.67 3.85
N TRP A 35 14.47 4.51 3.54
CA TRP A 35 15.04 3.24 3.05
C TRP A 35 15.24 2.17 4.13
N HIS A 36 15.66 2.53 5.35
CA HIS A 36 15.86 1.57 6.44
C HIS A 36 14.57 1.17 7.14
N ASP A 37 13.54 2.02 7.12
CA ASP A 37 12.21 1.69 7.64
C ASP A 37 11.53 0.62 6.77
N HIS A 38 11.87 0.56 5.48
CA HIS A 38 11.47 -0.53 4.58
C HIS A 38 12.15 -1.88 4.88
N ASP A 39 13.30 -1.90 5.56
CA ASP A 39 14.08 -3.11 5.87
C ASP A 39 13.94 -3.57 7.33
N ARG A 40 13.38 -2.75 8.23
CA ARG A 40 13.45 -2.97 9.69
C ARG A 40 12.12 -3.12 10.44
N THR A 41 11.03 -3.54 9.79
CA THR A 41 9.97 -4.22 10.55
C THR A 41 10.36 -5.67 10.82
N ALA A 42 11.27 -5.85 11.77
CA ALA A 42 11.49 -7.13 12.44
C ALA A 42 10.26 -7.41 13.30
N VAL A 43 9.33 -8.18 12.74
CA VAL A 43 8.08 -8.53 13.41
C VAL A 43 8.33 -9.59 14.48
N VAL A 44 7.75 -9.40 15.66
CA VAL A 44 7.59 -10.45 16.68
C VAL A 44 6.70 -11.53 16.08
N GLY A 45 7.34 -12.61 15.58
CA GLY A 45 6.68 -13.74 14.92
C GLY A 45 6.74 -13.64 13.39
N ALA A 46 7.42 -14.58 12.75
CA ALA A 46 7.41 -14.69 11.30
C ALA A 46 6.01 -15.04 10.78
N PRO A 47 5.57 -14.49 9.63
CA PRO A 47 4.31 -14.87 9.01
C PRO A 47 4.23 -16.39 8.82
N SER A 48 3.10 -17.00 9.20
CA SER A 48 2.94 -18.45 9.12
C SER A 48 1.49 -18.88 8.93
N ALA A 49 1.30 -20.07 8.34
CA ALA A 49 -0.02 -20.65 8.14
C ALA A 49 -0.78 -20.89 9.47
N GLN A 50 -0.07 -21.16 10.57
CA GLN A 50 -0.68 -21.31 11.89
C GLN A 50 -1.16 -19.96 12.43
N LEU A 51 -0.34 -18.91 12.27
CA LEU A 51 -0.72 -17.56 12.67
C LEU A 51 -1.89 -17.04 11.84
N ALA A 52 -1.93 -17.34 10.54
CA ALA A 52 -3.06 -17.03 9.66
C ALA A 52 -4.36 -17.67 10.18
N ARG A 53 -4.36 -18.95 10.55
CA ARG A 53 -5.54 -19.64 11.09
C ARG A 53 -6.02 -19.06 12.42
N ARG A 54 -5.10 -18.74 13.33
CA ARG A 54 -5.44 -18.11 14.61
C ARG A 54 -6.02 -16.71 14.42
N SER A 55 -5.39 -15.91 13.55
CA SER A 55 -5.84 -14.56 13.21
C SER A 55 -7.17 -14.58 12.47
N ALA A 56 -7.38 -15.57 11.60
CA ALA A 56 -8.63 -15.81 10.88
C ALA A 56 -9.76 -16.11 11.86
N LYS A 57 -9.55 -17.05 12.78
CA LYS A 57 -10.53 -17.37 13.82
C LYS A 57 -10.83 -16.15 14.69
N LYS A 58 -9.80 -15.41 15.11
CA LYS A 58 -9.93 -14.16 15.89
C LYS A 58 -10.77 -13.11 15.14
N LEU A 59 -10.57 -12.97 13.83
CA LEU A 59 -11.37 -12.10 12.97
C LEU A 59 -12.81 -12.61 12.86
N ASP A 60 -13.01 -13.89 12.57
CA ASP A 60 -14.34 -14.49 12.41
C ASP A 60 -15.15 -14.41 13.71
N ASP A 61 -14.54 -14.71 14.86
CA ASP A 61 -15.19 -14.58 16.17
C ASP A 61 -15.61 -13.12 16.45
N PHE A 62 -14.81 -12.14 16.02
CA PHE A 62 -15.17 -10.72 16.10
C PHE A 62 -16.33 -10.35 15.16
N LEU A 63 -16.27 -10.80 13.90
CA LEU A 63 -17.29 -10.53 12.87
C LEU A 63 -18.64 -11.19 13.21
N ASP A 64 -18.62 -12.41 13.76
CA ASP A 64 -19.81 -13.14 14.21
C ASP A 64 -20.34 -12.65 15.57
N GLY A 65 -19.67 -11.66 16.17
CA GLY A 65 -20.03 -11.07 17.45
C GLY A 65 -19.79 -11.95 18.68
N ARG A 66 -19.15 -13.11 18.52
CA ARG A 66 -18.78 -14.07 19.59
C ARG A 66 -17.57 -13.62 20.42
N GLY A 67 -16.76 -12.70 19.89
CA GLY A 67 -15.54 -12.19 20.49
C GLY A 67 -15.71 -10.86 21.25
N PRO A 68 -14.60 -10.18 21.58
CA PRO A 68 -14.63 -8.86 22.20
C PRO A 68 -15.22 -7.79 21.27
N SER A 69 -15.64 -6.64 21.82
CA SER A 69 -16.13 -5.50 21.03
C SER A 69 -15.02 -4.74 20.31
N ARG A 70 -13.76 -4.95 20.69
CA ARG A 70 -12.56 -4.42 20.03
C ARG A 70 -11.55 -5.54 19.82
N VAL A 71 -10.96 -5.60 18.63
CA VAL A 71 -9.87 -6.52 18.29
C VAL A 71 -8.73 -5.75 17.64
N SER A 72 -7.49 -6.13 17.92
CA SER A 72 -6.30 -5.55 17.30
C SER A 72 -5.48 -6.60 16.59
N PHE A 73 -4.97 -6.28 15.41
CA PHE A 73 -4.06 -7.10 14.62
C PHE A 73 -2.70 -6.44 14.52
N ASP A 74 -1.63 -7.20 14.80
CA ASP A 74 -0.27 -6.76 14.49
C ASP A 74 0.09 -7.03 13.02
N GLN A 75 1.28 -6.58 12.62
CA GLN A 75 1.74 -6.73 11.24
C GLN A 75 1.90 -8.19 10.82
N ALA A 76 2.36 -9.11 11.69
CA ALA A 76 2.52 -10.52 11.32
C ALA A 76 1.18 -11.22 11.19
N GLU A 77 0.22 -10.90 12.05
CA GLU A 77 -1.15 -11.40 11.97
C GLU A 77 -1.79 -10.97 10.63
N LEU A 78 -1.69 -9.68 10.28
CA LEU A 78 -2.20 -9.18 8.99
C LEU A 78 -1.46 -9.77 7.79
N GLN A 79 -0.13 -9.81 7.83
CA GLN A 79 0.68 -10.40 6.77
C GLN A 79 0.31 -11.87 6.57
N SER A 80 0.11 -12.62 7.65
CA SER A 80 -0.31 -14.02 7.59
C SER A 80 -1.71 -14.17 7.02
N LEU A 81 -2.66 -13.31 7.39
CA LEU A 81 -4.00 -13.31 6.80
C LEU A 81 -3.94 -13.07 5.28
N VAL A 82 -3.18 -12.07 4.84
CA VAL A 82 -3.07 -11.74 3.41
C VAL A 82 -2.37 -12.86 2.64
N SER A 83 -1.26 -13.38 3.15
CA SER A 83 -0.47 -14.41 2.45
C SER A 83 -1.12 -15.79 2.39
N TYR A 84 -2.01 -16.14 3.33
CA TYR A 84 -2.56 -17.50 3.42
C TYR A 84 -4.09 -17.59 3.30
N ARG A 85 -4.85 -16.58 3.74
CA ARG A 85 -6.33 -16.61 3.67
C ARG A 85 -6.85 -15.87 2.44
N TYR A 86 -6.27 -14.72 2.12
CA TYR A 86 -6.79 -13.84 1.07
C TYR A 86 -5.98 -13.89 -0.22
N LEU A 87 -4.97 -14.75 -0.32
CA LEU A 87 -4.11 -14.85 -1.50
C LEU A 87 -4.93 -15.11 -2.78
N ASP A 88 -5.90 -16.01 -2.71
CA ASP A 88 -6.77 -16.36 -3.85
C ASP A 88 -7.83 -15.29 -4.17
N SER A 89 -8.05 -14.34 -3.25
CA SER A 89 -8.96 -13.20 -3.46
C SER A 89 -8.28 -12.00 -4.12
N LEU A 90 -6.95 -12.05 -4.30
CA LEU A 90 -6.22 -10.97 -4.95
C LEU A 90 -6.47 -11.00 -6.46
N PRO A 91 -6.57 -9.82 -7.11
CA PRO A 91 -6.61 -9.72 -8.56
C PRO A 91 -5.52 -10.55 -9.26
N PRO A 92 -5.84 -11.21 -10.39
CA PRO A 92 -4.86 -11.97 -11.15
C PRO A 92 -3.71 -11.06 -11.59
N GLY A 93 -2.48 -11.53 -11.43
CA GLY A 93 -1.29 -10.75 -11.72
C GLY A 93 -0.69 -10.00 -10.52
N LEU A 94 -1.31 -10.08 -9.34
CA LEU A 94 -0.65 -9.73 -8.08
C LEU A 94 0.06 -10.95 -7.48
N SER A 95 1.25 -10.75 -6.92
CA SER A 95 2.04 -11.80 -6.26
C SER A 95 2.88 -11.22 -5.11
N ASP A 96 3.37 -12.06 -4.19
CA ASP A 96 4.17 -11.63 -3.02
C ASP A 96 3.56 -10.42 -2.28
N PRO A 97 2.29 -10.49 -1.85
CA PRO A 97 1.68 -9.38 -1.14
C PRO A 97 2.38 -9.15 0.20
N ARG A 98 2.67 -7.89 0.52
CA ARG A 98 3.21 -7.46 1.80
C ARG A 98 2.41 -6.34 2.40
N VAL A 99 2.24 -6.38 3.71
CA VAL A 99 1.55 -5.36 4.48
C VAL A 99 2.46 -4.86 5.59
N THR A 100 2.61 -3.55 5.65
CA THR A 100 3.33 -2.84 6.70
C THR A 100 2.34 -1.93 7.42
N LEU A 101 2.43 -1.88 8.76
CA LEU A 101 1.59 -1.00 9.57
C LEU A 101 2.43 0.18 10.08
N GLY A 102 2.06 1.39 9.67
CA GLY A 102 2.61 2.62 10.21
C GLY A 102 1.84 3.08 11.46
N ASP A 103 1.99 4.36 11.80
CA ASP A 103 1.32 4.94 12.97
C ASP A 103 -0.19 5.14 12.76
N SER A 104 -0.59 5.54 11.55
CA SER A 104 -1.99 5.86 11.19
C SER A 104 -2.43 5.33 9.82
N THR A 105 -1.49 4.80 9.04
CA THR A 105 -1.73 4.26 7.70
C THR A 105 -1.19 2.84 7.61
N LEU A 106 -1.66 2.11 6.61
CA LEU A 106 -1.13 0.80 6.25
C LEU A 106 -0.57 0.86 4.84
N GLU A 107 0.63 0.36 4.63
CA GLU A 107 1.20 0.22 3.30
C GLU A 107 0.99 -1.20 2.80
N ALA A 108 0.39 -1.34 1.62
CA ALA A 108 0.28 -2.60 0.93
C ALA A 108 1.20 -2.59 -0.30
N SER A 109 2.05 -3.59 -0.44
CA SER A 109 2.86 -3.79 -1.64
C SER A 109 2.64 -5.17 -2.24
N ALA A 110 2.82 -5.28 -3.54
CA ALA A 110 2.75 -6.56 -4.25
C ALA A 110 3.58 -6.49 -5.54
N GLY A 111 4.12 -7.64 -5.94
CA GLY A 111 4.56 -7.84 -7.32
C GLY A 111 3.37 -7.77 -8.27
N LEU A 112 3.58 -7.10 -9.40
CA LEU A 112 2.64 -6.90 -10.49
C LEU A 112 3.16 -7.63 -11.72
N GLN A 113 2.27 -8.36 -12.39
CA GLN A 113 2.44 -8.81 -13.76
C GLN A 113 1.50 -7.99 -14.63
N VAL A 114 2.02 -6.95 -15.28
CA VAL A 114 1.23 -5.90 -15.93
C VAL A 114 0.26 -6.47 -16.96
N GLN A 115 0.72 -7.46 -17.74
CA GLN A 115 -0.10 -8.10 -18.77
C GLN A 115 -1.28 -8.89 -18.17
N ARG A 116 -1.08 -9.61 -17.07
CA ARG A 116 -2.14 -10.39 -16.42
C ARG A 116 -3.14 -9.48 -15.72
N LEU A 117 -2.63 -8.48 -15.01
CA LEU A 117 -3.45 -7.54 -14.24
C LEU A 117 -4.38 -6.72 -15.15
N MET A 118 -3.86 -6.27 -16.28
CA MET A 118 -4.60 -5.44 -17.23
C MET A 118 -5.31 -6.27 -18.31
N HIS A 119 -5.38 -7.60 -18.15
CA HIS A 119 -6.02 -8.52 -19.11
C HIS A 119 -5.52 -8.31 -20.55
N GLY A 120 -4.21 -8.06 -20.72
CA GLY A 120 -3.57 -7.79 -22.01
C GLY A 120 -3.82 -6.40 -22.60
N LYS A 121 -4.57 -5.52 -21.92
CA LYS A 121 -4.94 -4.17 -22.40
C LYS A 121 -4.06 -3.05 -21.82
N ALA A 122 -2.85 -3.38 -21.36
CA ALA A 122 -1.92 -2.39 -20.84
C ALA A 122 -1.45 -1.45 -21.97
N PRO A 123 -1.53 -0.12 -21.80
CA PRO A 123 -0.97 0.83 -22.76
C PRO A 123 0.53 0.63 -22.94
N ASP A 124 1.05 0.80 -24.16
CA ASP A 124 2.49 0.64 -24.43
C ASP A 124 3.36 1.59 -23.61
N ALA A 125 2.88 2.81 -23.34
CA ALA A 125 3.55 3.75 -22.45
C ALA A 125 3.73 3.16 -21.05
N LEU A 126 2.69 2.51 -20.50
CA LEU A 126 2.75 1.88 -19.17
C LEU A 126 3.69 0.67 -19.16
N ARG A 127 3.68 -0.15 -20.22
CA ARG A 127 4.62 -1.25 -20.43
C ARG A 127 6.07 -0.75 -20.51
N SER A 128 6.31 0.37 -21.20
CA SER A 128 7.65 0.94 -21.33
C SER A 128 8.20 1.48 -20.01
N LEU A 129 7.31 1.95 -19.11
CA LEU A 129 7.66 2.48 -17.80
C LEU A 129 7.85 1.39 -16.73
N LEU A 130 6.95 0.41 -16.69
CA LEU A 130 6.92 -0.61 -15.63
C LEU A 130 7.58 -1.92 -16.04
N GLY A 131 7.84 -2.13 -17.33
CA GLY A 131 8.21 -3.43 -17.87
C GLY A 131 7.06 -4.44 -17.82
N ASP A 132 7.39 -5.72 -17.94
CA ASP A 132 6.41 -6.82 -17.83
C ASP A 132 6.06 -7.13 -16.37
N SER A 133 6.98 -6.87 -15.45
CA SER A 133 6.80 -7.04 -14.01
C SER A 133 7.37 -5.86 -13.23
N ALA A 134 6.64 -5.43 -12.21
CA ALA A 134 7.04 -4.35 -11.33
C ALA A 134 6.58 -4.64 -9.90
N ARG A 135 7.17 -3.97 -8.90
CA ARG A 135 6.60 -3.96 -7.55
C ARG A 135 5.75 -2.70 -7.42
N ALA A 136 4.49 -2.83 -7.02
CA ALA A 136 3.68 -1.69 -6.62
C ALA A 136 3.58 -1.59 -5.10
N SER A 137 3.46 -0.37 -4.61
CA SER A 137 3.03 -0.08 -3.26
C SER A 137 1.93 0.97 -3.24
N ALA A 138 1.05 0.88 -2.25
CA ALA A 138 -0.01 1.83 -2.00
C ALA A 138 -0.12 2.09 -0.50
N GLU A 139 -0.13 3.37 -0.13
CA GLU A 139 -0.49 3.81 1.20
C GLU A 139 -2.01 3.90 1.32
N LEU A 140 -2.54 3.18 2.30
CA LEU A 140 -3.95 2.97 2.51
C LEU A 140 -4.37 3.50 3.88
N GLN A 141 -5.50 4.19 3.92
CA GLN A 141 -6.11 4.67 5.14
C GLN A 141 -7.48 4.01 5.32
N PRO A 142 -7.63 3.09 6.29
CA PRO A 142 -8.91 2.43 6.53
C PRO A 142 -9.88 3.39 7.22
N SER A 143 -11.14 3.35 6.80
CA SER A 143 -12.22 4.10 7.42
C SER A 143 -13.57 3.41 7.15
N VAL A 144 -14.47 3.42 8.12
CA VAL A 144 -15.85 2.97 7.91
C VAL A 144 -16.67 4.18 7.50
N GLU A 145 -17.09 4.22 6.23
CA GLU A 145 -17.87 5.35 5.70
C GLU A 145 -19.35 5.24 6.05
N ARG A 146 -19.87 4.01 6.03
CA ARG A 146 -21.26 3.69 6.37
C ARG A 146 -21.33 2.24 6.90
N PRO A 147 -22.36 1.89 7.70
CA PRO A 147 -22.51 0.53 8.21
C PRO A 147 -22.44 -0.51 7.10
N GLY A 148 -21.51 -1.45 7.25
CA GLY A 148 -21.30 -2.56 6.34
C GLY A 148 -20.34 -2.31 5.17
N VAL A 149 -19.73 -1.12 5.08
CA VAL A 149 -18.74 -0.80 4.04
C VAL A 149 -17.48 -0.20 4.66
N LEU A 150 -16.38 -0.95 4.58
CA LEU A 150 -15.03 -0.47 4.87
C LEU A 150 -14.44 0.16 3.60
N VAL A 151 -13.92 1.37 3.74
CA VAL A 151 -13.27 2.11 2.66
C VAL A 151 -11.79 2.26 2.99
N LEU A 152 -10.95 1.75 2.10
CA LEU A 152 -9.50 1.94 2.11
C LEU A 152 -9.18 3.11 1.18
N GLY A 153 -8.97 4.31 1.74
CA GLY A 153 -8.55 5.47 0.98
C GLY A 153 -7.12 5.28 0.46
N VAL A 154 -6.90 5.51 -0.83
CA VAL A 154 -5.61 5.30 -1.49
C VAL A 154 -4.92 6.65 -1.67
N HIS A 155 -3.83 6.86 -0.92
CA HIS A 155 -3.06 8.11 -0.95
C HIS A 155 -1.87 7.99 -1.88
N HIS A 156 -0.71 7.54 -1.40
CA HIS A 156 0.47 7.42 -2.25
C HIS A 156 0.46 6.08 -3.00
N VAL A 157 0.68 6.10 -4.31
CA VAL A 157 0.84 4.88 -5.12
C VAL A 157 2.16 4.95 -5.86
N SER A 158 2.95 3.89 -5.80
CA SER A 158 4.17 3.75 -6.57
C SER A 158 4.17 2.42 -7.33
N ALA A 159 4.87 2.38 -8.47
CA ALA A 159 5.17 1.14 -9.18
C ALA A 159 6.57 1.20 -9.80
N GLY A 160 7.35 0.13 -9.62
CA GLY A 160 8.75 0.10 -10.06
C GLY A 160 9.63 1.15 -9.37
N GLY A 161 9.24 1.62 -8.18
CA GLY A 161 9.91 2.71 -7.46
C GLY A 161 9.58 4.11 -7.98
N LEU A 162 8.70 4.24 -8.98
CA LEU A 162 8.25 5.52 -9.52
C LEU A 162 6.87 5.88 -8.94
N PRO A 163 6.66 7.13 -8.48
CA PRO A 163 5.35 7.57 -8.03
C PRO A 163 4.37 7.62 -9.20
N ILE A 164 3.18 7.07 -9.01
CA ILE A 164 2.10 7.11 -9.98
C ILE A 164 1.33 8.42 -9.81
N PRO A 165 1.09 9.18 -10.91
CA PRO A 165 0.29 10.39 -10.83
C PRO A 165 -1.11 10.14 -10.27
N ASP A 166 -1.55 11.01 -9.36
CA ASP A 166 -2.85 10.93 -8.68
C ASP A 166 -4.04 10.79 -9.64
N LEU A 167 -3.96 11.42 -10.82
CA LEU A 167 -4.98 11.37 -11.87
C LEU A 167 -5.15 9.97 -12.46
N MET A 168 -4.11 9.12 -12.39
CA MET A 168 -4.12 7.76 -12.94
C MET A 168 -4.63 6.72 -11.93
N VAL A 169 -4.52 6.99 -10.63
CA VAL A 169 -4.90 6.03 -9.57
C VAL A 169 -6.34 5.53 -9.72
N PRO A 170 -7.37 6.37 -9.92
CA PRO A 170 -8.74 5.90 -10.12
C PRO A 170 -8.90 4.99 -11.33
N TRP A 171 -8.19 5.30 -12.42
CA TRP A 171 -8.23 4.47 -13.62
C TRP A 171 -7.60 3.11 -13.37
N LEU A 172 -6.44 3.06 -12.70
CA LEU A 172 -5.79 1.80 -12.32
C LEU A 172 -6.68 0.95 -11.42
N LEU A 173 -7.29 1.53 -10.38
CA LEU A 173 -8.20 0.80 -9.48
C LEU A 173 -9.40 0.20 -10.23
N ARG A 174 -9.92 0.88 -11.27
CA ARG A 174 -10.98 0.31 -12.12
C ARG A 174 -10.48 -0.86 -12.95
N GLN A 175 -9.27 -0.77 -13.50
CA GLN A 175 -8.70 -1.85 -14.32
C GLN A 175 -8.37 -3.10 -13.50
N THR A 176 -7.99 -2.93 -12.22
CA THR A 176 -7.74 -4.05 -11.30
C THR A 176 -9.02 -4.63 -10.69
N GLY A 177 -10.18 -4.01 -10.91
CA GLY A 177 -11.44 -4.38 -10.26
C GLY A 177 -11.53 -4.00 -8.78
N LEU A 178 -10.56 -3.24 -8.26
CA LEU A 178 -10.52 -2.81 -6.85
C LEU A 178 -11.27 -1.48 -6.61
N SER A 179 -11.79 -0.85 -7.65
CA SER A 179 -12.47 0.45 -7.53
C SER A 179 -13.68 0.40 -6.60
N SER A 180 -13.74 1.34 -5.66
CA SER A 180 -14.94 1.64 -4.89
C SER A 180 -16.02 2.20 -5.83
N GLY A 181 -17.06 1.41 -6.12
CA GLY A 181 -18.27 1.90 -6.79
C GLY A 181 -19.07 2.93 -5.96
N HIS A 182 -18.56 3.35 -4.79
CA HIS A 182 -19.24 4.20 -3.81
C HIS A 182 -18.80 5.68 -3.91
N GLY A 183 -18.56 6.20 -5.11
CA GLY A 183 -18.35 7.64 -5.34
C GLY A 183 -16.97 8.20 -4.96
N ARG A 184 -16.09 7.41 -4.32
CA ARG A 184 -14.72 7.83 -3.98
C ARG A 184 -13.72 7.27 -4.98
N ALA A 185 -13.22 8.14 -5.86
CA ALA A 185 -12.38 7.75 -7.00
C ALA A 185 -11.04 7.08 -6.60
N ARG A 186 -10.49 7.42 -5.42
CA ARG A 186 -9.23 6.87 -4.89
C ARG A 186 -9.49 6.03 -3.66
N ALA A 187 -10.33 5.02 -3.79
CA ALA A 187 -10.61 4.12 -2.69
C ALA A 187 -10.96 2.71 -3.15
N VAL A 188 -10.67 1.74 -2.28
CA VAL A 188 -11.13 0.37 -2.39
C VAL A 188 -12.22 0.15 -1.36
N ALA A 189 -13.38 -0.37 -1.77
CA ALA A 189 -14.47 -0.68 -0.87
C ALA A 189 -14.50 -2.19 -0.61
N LEU A 190 -14.58 -2.56 0.67
CA LEU A 190 -14.67 -3.95 1.11
C LEU A 190 -15.97 -4.13 1.91
N PRO A 191 -16.76 -5.17 1.63
CA PRO A 191 -17.91 -5.49 2.45
C PRO A 191 -17.44 -5.92 3.83
N VAL A 192 -18.07 -5.36 4.87
CA VAL A 192 -17.89 -5.77 6.26
C VAL A 192 -19.26 -5.97 6.90
N PRO A 193 -19.38 -6.73 8.00
CA PRO A 193 -20.60 -6.77 8.79
C PRO A 193 -20.98 -5.36 9.29
N ARG A 194 -22.29 -5.07 9.41
CA ARG A 194 -22.79 -3.74 9.80
C ARG A 194 -22.43 -3.36 11.23
N GLU A 195 -22.08 -4.36 12.02
CA GLU A 195 -21.65 -4.28 13.39
C GLU A 195 -20.28 -3.60 13.51
N VAL A 196 -19.45 -3.61 12.46
CA VAL A 196 -18.15 -2.92 12.46
C VAL A 196 -18.37 -1.42 12.33
N ALA A 197 -18.10 -0.67 13.41
CA ALA A 197 -18.27 0.77 13.45
C ALA A 197 -16.99 1.55 13.14
N ALA A 198 -15.82 0.99 13.45
CA ALA A 198 -14.56 1.65 13.16
C ALA A 198 -13.45 0.67 12.82
N VAL A 199 -12.58 1.09 11.90
CA VAL A 199 -11.32 0.43 11.57
C VAL A 199 -10.26 1.52 11.51
N ARG A 200 -9.16 1.35 12.25
CA ARG A 200 -8.10 2.36 12.38
C ARG A 200 -6.76 1.70 12.59
N VAL A 201 -5.69 2.30 12.07
CA VAL A 201 -4.32 1.93 12.43
C VAL A 201 -3.89 2.82 13.58
N VAL A 202 -3.42 2.22 14.68
CA VAL A 202 -2.96 2.93 15.87
C VAL A 202 -1.74 2.19 16.41
N SER A 203 -0.60 2.89 16.51
CA SER A 203 0.64 2.36 17.09
C SER A 203 1.10 1.05 16.42
N GLY A 204 1.14 1.02 15.08
CA GLY A 204 1.57 -0.16 14.32
C GLY A 204 0.61 -1.35 14.41
N ARG A 205 -0.66 -1.13 14.79
CA ARG A 205 -1.70 -2.16 14.89
C ARG A 205 -2.98 -1.75 14.21
N LEU A 206 -3.61 -2.66 13.48
CA LEU A 206 -4.94 -2.44 12.92
C LEU A 206 -5.99 -2.81 13.97
N GLN A 207 -6.79 -1.84 14.39
CA GLN A 207 -7.85 -2.01 15.35
C GLN A 207 -9.20 -2.00 14.65
N LEU A 208 -10.05 -2.97 14.98
CA LEU A 208 -11.44 -3.02 14.57
C LEU A 208 -12.31 -2.91 15.82
N GLU A 209 -13.38 -2.13 15.71
CA GLU A 209 -14.33 -1.86 16.78
C GLU A 209 -15.75 -2.09 16.30
N ARG A 210 -16.54 -2.77 17.13
CA ARG A 210 -17.97 -2.89 16.92
C ARG A 210 -18.71 -1.66 17.43
N GLY A 211 -19.76 -1.27 16.73
CA GLY A 211 -20.70 -0.26 17.17
C GLY A 211 -21.55 -0.74 18.33
N PRO A 212 -22.24 0.18 19.04
CA PRO A 212 -23.27 -0.22 19.98
C PRO A 212 -24.34 -1.06 19.24
N PRO A 213 -24.95 -2.05 19.91
CA PRO A 213 -26.08 -2.78 19.34
C PRO A 213 -27.18 -1.76 18.98
N GLN A 214 -27.64 -1.79 17.74
CA GLN A 214 -28.81 -1.03 17.28
C GLN A 214 -30.09 -1.84 17.48
#